data_AF-A0A061FCU5-F1
#
_entry.id   AF-A0A061FCU5-F1
#
_cell.length_a   1.000
_cell.length_b   1.000
_cell.length_c   1.000
_cell.angle_alpha   90.00
_cell.angle_beta   90.00
_cell.angle_gamma   90.00
#
_symmetry.space_group_name_H-M   'P 1'
#
loop_
_entity.id
_entity.type
_entity.pdbx_description
1 polymer ?
#
loop_
_entity_poly.entity_id
_entity_poly.type
_entity_poly.pdbx_seq_one_letter_code
_entity_poly.pdbx_strand_id
1 'polypeptide(L)'
;MDSKASTVAPTQSKPKEKDFLNHLEAYLSKRDGVDKLLKISRYATKIILASSVLPETVPLTRRLKSFESSVGLSRKAFRLGKFVQDVNALRNSHLDSKQEIFLSIIAYGGEGLYYFVEQFIWLAKSGLIDAKHSRNLQKLSAWAEFIGYIGSISLKFRDLKRINEDEACLNSSIEIAVSRGAGCKEEEERRNKLREKELMKKLSVVQDLADGLMALADIQDGKGRFSDPLVVSCAGLLSALISTHKNWVSC
;
A
#
# COMPACT_ATOMS: atom_id res chain seq x y z
N MET A 1 -66.08 -18.78 24.03
CA MET A 1 -64.65 -19.17 24.16
C MET A 1 -63.96 -18.67 22.91
N ASP A 2 -63.61 -17.39 22.91
CA ASP A 2 -63.06 -16.69 21.75
C ASP A 2 -61.54 -16.77 21.76
N SER A 3 -60.97 -17.44 20.75
CA SER A 3 -59.52 -17.54 20.55
C SER A 3 -59.01 -16.29 19.86
N LYS A 4 -58.27 -15.45 20.59
CA LYS A 4 -57.50 -14.32 20.04
C LYS A 4 -56.20 -14.84 19.43
N ALA A 5 -56.11 -14.79 18.10
CA ALA A 5 -54.86 -14.94 17.36
C ALA A 5 -53.95 -13.72 17.64
N SER A 6 -52.75 -13.96 18.18
CA SER A 6 -51.70 -12.93 18.28
C SER A 6 -50.93 -12.86 16.97
N THR A 7 -51.17 -11.78 16.22
CA THR A 7 -50.39 -11.39 15.05
C THR A 7 -49.02 -10.88 15.50
N VAL A 8 -47.97 -11.65 15.26
CA VAL A 8 -46.58 -11.22 15.47
C VAL A 8 -46.19 -10.26 14.34
N ALA A 9 -45.90 -9.00 14.69
CA ALA A 9 -45.43 -8.00 13.74
C ALA A 9 -44.00 -8.33 13.24
N PRO A 10 -43.68 -8.05 11.96
CA PRO A 10 -42.36 -8.29 11.42
C PRO A 10 -41.35 -7.33 12.04
N THR A 11 -40.31 -7.89 12.65
CA THR A 11 -39.19 -7.14 13.23
C THR A 11 -38.45 -6.41 12.12
N GLN A 12 -38.58 -5.08 12.08
CA GLN A 12 -37.78 -4.23 11.22
C GLN A 12 -36.29 -4.44 11.55
N SER A 13 -35.53 -4.97 10.61
CA SER A 13 -34.08 -5.08 10.72
C SER A 13 -33.48 -3.68 10.80
N LYS A 14 -32.91 -3.34 11.95
CA LYS A 14 -32.14 -2.10 12.13
C LYS A 14 -31.08 -2.03 11.01
N PRO A 15 -30.90 -0.88 10.35
CA PRO A 15 -29.83 -0.73 9.36
C PRO A 15 -28.49 -1.02 10.06
N LYS A 16 -27.71 -1.96 9.50
CA LYS A 16 -26.36 -2.28 9.98
C LYS A 16 -25.58 -0.97 10.06
N GLU A 17 -25.36 -0.49 11.28
CA GLU A 17 -24.49 0.63 11.58
C GLU A 17 -23.14 0.32 10.92
N LYS A 18 -22.71 1.17 9.97
CA LYS A 18 -21.42 0.97 9.30
C LYS A 18 -20.36 0.98 10.38
N ASP A 19 -19.65 -0.13 10.49
CA ASP A 19 -18.52 -0.30 11.40
C ASP A 19 -17.61 0.93 11.39
N PHE A 20 -17.37 1.51 12.57
CA PHE A 20 -16.57 2.72 12.75
C PHE A 20 -15.21 2.61 12.06
N LEU A 21 -14.56 1.45 12.11
CA LEU A 21 -13.25 1.25 11.48
C LEU A 21 -13.34 1.38 9.96
N ASN A 22 -14.39 0.84 9.33
CA ASN A 22 -14.60 0.95 7.89
C ASN A 22 -14.91 2.40 7.50
N HIS A 23 -15.65 3.14 8.33
CA HIS A 23 -15.92 4.55 8.07
C HIS A 23 -14.66 5.41 8.21
N LEU A 24 -13.87 5.15 9.25
CA LEU A 24 -12.59 5.80 9.49
C LEU A 24 -11.63 5.51 8.33
N GLU A 25 -11.50 4.25 7.91
CA GLU A 25 -10.70 3.86 6.74
C GLU A 25 -11.07 4.66 5.48
N ALA A 26 -12.37 4.74 5.16
CA ALA A 26 -12.87 5.50 4.02
C ALA A 26 -12.65 7.01 4.14
N TYR A 27 -12.63 7.55 5.36
CA TYR A 27 -12.27 8.95 5.60
C TYR A 27 -10.77 9.19 5.39
N LEU A 28 -9.93 8.29 5.89
CA LEU A 28 -8.47 8.35 5.77
C LEU A 28 -7.99 8.20 4.33
N SER A 29 -8.64 7.36 3.52
CA SER A 29 -8.24 7.15 2.12
C SER A 29 -8.38 8.39 1.24
N LYS A 30 -9.24 9.36 1.60
CA LYS A 30 -9.41 10.62 0.84
C LYS A 30 -8.14 11.46 0.71
N ARG A 31 -7.18 11.28 1.62
CA ARG A 31 -5.90 11.99 1.61
C ARG A 31 -4.73 11.21 1.01
N ASP A 32 -4.93 9.95 0.62
CA ASP A 32 -3.86 9.14 0.03
C ASP A 32 -3.33 9.78 -1.27
N GLY A 33 -4.20 10.33 -2.12
CA GLY A 33 -3.78 11.00 -3.35
C GLY A 33 -2.79 12.16 -3.09
N VAL A 34 -3.03 12.94 -2.04
CA VAL A 34 -2.14 14.04 -1.65
C VAL A 34 -0.79 13.51 -1.15
N ASP A 35 -0.75 12.44 -0.34
CA ASP A 35 0.52 11.79 0.05
C ASP A 35 1.31 11.29 -1.16
N LYS A 36 0.65 10.71 -2.18
CA LYS A 36 1.34 10.24 -3.40
C LYS A 36 1.94 11.39 -4.20
N LEU A 37 1.23 12.50 -4.36
CA LEU A 37 1.78 13.70 -5.01
C LEU A 37 3.01 14.24 -4.25
N LEU A 38 2.94 14.28 -2.92
CA LEU A 38 4.08 14.67 -2.09
C LEU A 38 5.24 13.65 -2.17
N LYS A 39 4.94 12.35 -2.35
CA LYS A 39 5.97 11.33 -2.58
C LYS A 39 6.71 11.61 -3.88
N ILE A 40 5.99 11.88 -4.98
CA ILE A 40 6.57 12.24 -6.28
C ILE A 40 7.44 13.48 -6.16
N SER A 41 6.93 14.58 -5.58
CA SER A 41 7.69 15.82 -5.47
C SER A 41 8.96 15.67 -4.63
N ARG A 42 8.90 14.90 -3.53
CA ARG A 42 10.07 14.59 -2.69
C ARG A 42 11.14 13.83 -3.47
N TYR A 43 10.77 12.75 -4.15
CA TYR A 43 11.76 11.91 -4.84
C TYR A 43 12.30 12.54 -6.12
N ALA A 44 11.48 13.31 -6.85
CA ALA A 44 11.98 14.14 -7.94
C ALA A 44 13.03 15.15 -7.44
N THR A 45 12.76 15.80 -6.30
CA THR A 45 13.73 16.71 -5.67
C THR A 45 15.00 15.99 -5.23
N LYS A 46 14.89 14.79 -4.65
CA LYS A 46 16.07 13.99 -4.28
C LYS A 46 16.92 13.60 -5.48
N ILE A 47 16.32 13.26 -6.63
CA ILE A 47 17.05 12.96 -7.87
C ILE A 47 17.81 14.21 -8.35
N ILE A 48 17.17 15.38 -8.36
CA ILE A 48 17.82 16.65 -8.72
C ILE A 48 19.01 16.92 -7.79
N LEU A 49 18.85 16.70 -6.48
CA LEU A 49 19.92 16.87 -5.50
C LEU A 49 21.05 15.84 -5.65
N ALA A 50 20.73 14.59 -6.01
CA ALA A 50 21.71 13.51 -6.16
C ALA A 50 22.46 13.55 -7.50
N SER A 51 21.86 14.13 -8.54
CA SER A 51 22.41 14.16 -9.90
C SER A 51 23.55 15.17 -10.10
N SER A 52 23.97 15.91 -9.06
CA SER A 52 25.04 16.93 -9.12
C SER A 52 24.85 18.03 -10.19
N VAL A 53 23.65 18.12 -10.79
CA VAL A 53 23.28 19.11 -11.80
C VAL A 53 23.35 20.54 -11.25
N LEU A 54 23.20 20.69 -9.94
CA LEU A 54 23.28 21.97 -9.23
C LEU A 54 24.54 22.02 -8.36
N PRO A 55 25.41 23.04 -8.52
CA PRO A 55 26.51 23.27 -7.60
C PRO A 55 26.00 23.51 -6.17
N GLU A 56 26.72 22.99 -5.16
CA GLU A 56 26.34 23.17 -3.75
C GLU A 56 26.34 24.64 -3.30
N THR A 57 27.06 25.50 -4.01
CA THR A 57 27.20 26.93 -3.74
C THR A 57 25.97 27.76 -4.12
N VAL A 58 25.02 27.19 -4.86
CA VAL A 58 23.82 27.91 -5.30
C VAL A 58 22.77 27.93 -4.18
N PRO A 59 22.19 29.10 -3.82
CA PRO A 59 21.11 29.21 -2.81
C PRO A 59 19.92 28.28 -3.08
N LEU A 60 19.70 27.93 -4.35
CA LEU A 60 18.68 27.01 -4.80
C LEU A 60 18.85 25.60 -4.20
N THR A 61 20.07 25.08 -4.08
CA THR A 61 20.35 23.77 -3.48
C THR A 61 19.89 23.71 -2.02
N ARG A 62 20.14 24.78 -1.26
CA ARG A 62 19.65 24.90 0.14
C ARG A 62 18.13 24.96 0.20
N ARG A 63 17.49 25.72 -0.70
CA ARG A 63 16.03 25.79 -0.79
C ARG A 63 15.41 24.45 -1.16
N LEU A 64 16.01 23.70 -2.08
CA LEU A 64 15.57 22.34 -2.45
C LEU A 64 15.74 21.34 -1.29
N LYS A 65 16.87 21.36 -0.56
CA LYS A 65 17.06 20.53 0.65
C LYS A 65 15.99 20.84 1.70
N SER A 66 15.66 22.13 1.92
CA SER A 66 14.59 22.53 2.82
C SER A 66 13.21 22.09 2.34
N PHE A 67 12.93 22.25 1.05
CA PHE A 67 11.67 21.80 0.43
C PHE A 67 11.49 20.29 0.57
N GLU A 68 12.53 19.50 0.25
CA GLU A 68 12.54 18.04 0.42
C GLU A 68 12.17 17.63 1.84
N SER A 69 12.78 18.28 2.84
CA SER A 69 12.56 18.02 4.25
C SER A 69 11.11 18.35 4.66
N SER A 70 10.62 19.54 4.29
CA SER A 70 9.26 19.98 4.56
C SER A 70 8.21 19.06 3.92
N VAL A 71 8.41 18.67 2.66
CA VAL A 71 7.53 17.70 1.98
C VAL A 71 7.55 16.36 2.71
N GLY A 72 8.72 15.91 3.20
CA GLY A 72 8.83 14.71 4.03
C GLY A 72 7.99 14.74 5.30
N LEU A 73 8.03 15.87 6.00
CA LEU A 73 7.23 16.06 7.21
C LEU A 73 5.73 16.07 6.88
N SER A 74 5.32 16.79 5.82
CA SER A 74 3.93 16.83 5.36
C SER A 74 3.41 15.43 5.02
N ARG A 75 4.20 14.60 4.32
CA ARG A 75 3.81 13.21 4.02
C ARG A 75 3.51 12.38 5.26
N LYS A 76 4.32 12.53 6.31
CA LYS A 76 4.09 11.83 7.58
C LYS A 76 2.78 12.29 8.23
N ALA A 77 2.45 13.58 8.16
CA ALA A 77 1.17 14.11 8.63
C ALA A 77 -0.02 13.51 7.85
N PHE A 78 0.09 13.41 6.52
CA PHE A 78 -0.98 12.82 5.70
C PHE A 78 -1.14 11.31 5.90
N ARG A 79 -0.16 10.63 6.49
CA ARG A 79 -0.23 9.20 6.86
C ARG A 79 -0.77 8.94 8.27
N LEU A 80 -1.14 9.97 9.03
CA LEU A 80 -1.69 9.79 10.38
C LEU A 80 -2.94 8.89 10.41
N GLY A 81 -2.96 7.89 11.28
CA GLY A 81 -4.08 6.93 11.34
C GLY A 81 -4.08 5.88 10.24
N LYS A 82 -3.11 5.87 9.31
CA LYS A 82 -3.10 4.92 8.19
C LYS A 82 -3.03 3.45 8.62
N PHE A 83 -2.43 3.17 9.78
CA PHE A 83 -2.41 1.84 10.40
C PHE A 83 -3.82 1.22 10.57
N VAL A 84 -4.89 2.03 10.60
CA VAL A 84 -6.27 1.54 10.65
C VAL A 84 -6.62 0.73 9.40
N GLN A 85 -6.09 1.10 8.23
CA GLN A 85 -6.27 0.33 6.99
C GLN A 85 -5.70 -1.08 7.15
N ASP A 86 -4.50 -1.21 7.73
CA ASP A 86 -3.85 -2.50 7.94
C ASP A 86 -4.58 -3.36 8.98
N VAL A 87 -5.06 -2.75 10.06
CA VAL A 87 -5.91 -3.42 11.06
C VAL A 87 -7.19 -3.95 10.42
N ASN A 88 -7.82 -3.15 9.55
CA ASN A 88 -9.02 -3.57 8.84
C ASN A 88 -8.75 -4.69 7.83
N ALA A 89 -7.65 -4.59 7.09
CA ALA A 89 -7.22 -5.61 6.15
C ALA A 89 -6.93 -6.94 6.85
N LEU A 90 -6.25 -6.91 8.00
CA LEU A 90 -5.99 -8.10 8.81
C LEU A 90 -7.27 -8.70 9.41
N ARG A 91 -8.23 -7.87 9.81
CA ARG A 91 -9.52 -8.34 10.33
C ARG A 91 -10.39 -8.99 9.26
N ASN A 92 -10.38 -8.41 8.05
CA ASN A 92 -11.22 -8.85 6.93
C ASN A 92 -10.54 -9.93 6.07
N SER A 93 -9.32 -10.35 6.39
CA SER A 93 -8.64 -11.39 5.64
C SER A 93 -9.32 -12.74 5.89
N HIS A 94 -10.16 -13.16 4.94
CA HIS A 94 -10.70 -14.51 4.87
C HIS A 94 -9.62 -15.42 4.29
N LEU A 95 -9.02 -16.25 5.12
CA LEU A 95 -7.84 -17.02 4.76
C LEU A 95 -8.11 -18.51 5.00
N ASP A 96 -8.10 -19.27 3.91
CA ASP A 96 -8.47 -20.69 3.92
C ASP A 96 -7.32 -21.59 4.43
N SER A 97 -6.10 -21.05 4.49
CA SER A 97 -4.90 -21.78 4.89
C SER A 97 -4.13 -21.09 6.02
N LYS A 98 -3.59 -21.89 6.96
CA LYS A 98 -2.72 -21.42 8.05
C LYS A 98 -1.51 -20.63 7.55
N GLN A 99 -0.98 -21.00 6.39
CA GLN A 99 0.15 -20.29 5.79
C GLN A 99 -0.24 -18.89 5.31
N GLU A 100 -1.45 -18.73 4.76
CA GLU A 100 -1.95 -17.44 4.31
C GLU A 100 -2.23 -16.53 5.51
N ILE A 101 -2.79 -17.08 6.59
CA ILE A 101 -2.95 -16.37 7.89
C ILE A 101 -1.62 -15.82 8.38
N PHE A 102 -0.59 -16.66 8.40
CA PHE A 102 0.74 -16.23 8.85
C PHE A 102 1.31 -15.11 7.96
N LEU A 103 1.20 -15.24 6.64
CA LEU A 103 1.67 -14.21 5.70
C LEU A 103 0.89 -12.90 5.81
N SER A 104 -0.42 -12.95 6.03
CA SER A 104 -1.26 -11.76 6.25
C SER A 104 -0.94 -11.06 7.56
N ILE A 105 -0.66 -11.81 8.63
CA ILE A 105 -0.17 -11.23 9.90
C ILE A 105 1.17 -10.53 9.67
N ILE A 106 2.10 -11.13 8.93
CA ILE A 106 3.39 -10.49 8.61
C ILE A 106 3.17 -9.22 7.78
N ALA A 107 2.39 -9.32 6.70
CA ALA A 107 2.18 -8.21 5.76
C ALA A 107 1.50 -7.02 6.45
N TYR A 108 0.28 -7.23 6.94
CA TYR A 108 -0.54 -6.17 7.54
C TYR A 108 -0.08 -5.80 8.94
N GLY A 109 0.44 -6.76 9.72
CA GLY A 109 1.00 -6.46 11.04
C GLY A 109 2.29 -5.65 10.95
N GLY A 110 3.17 -5.96 9.98
CA GLY A 110 4.40 -5.20 9.73
C GLY A 110 4.12 -3.78 9.24
N GLU A 111 3.29 -3.64 8.20
CA GLU A 111 2.91 -2.32 7.64
C GLU A 111 2.10 -1.49 8.66
N GLY A 112 1.18 -2.12 9.38
CA GLY A 112 0.41 -1.48 10.46
C GLY A 112 1.29 -1.00 11.62
N LEU A 113 2.24 -1.81 12.08
CA LEU A 113 3.21 -1.41 13.11
C LEU A 113 4.10 -0.26 12.61
N TYR A 114 4.53 -0.30 11.35
CA TYR A 114 5.27 0.78 10.71
C TYR A 114 4.50 2.11 10.78
N TYR A 115 3.27 2.17 10.25
CA TYR A 115 2.48 3.40 10.25
C TYR A 115 2.12 3.83 11.68
N PHE A 116 1.91 2.88 12.59
CA PHE A 116 1.64 3.20 13.99
C PHE A 116 2.83 3.92 14.63
N VAL A 117 4.04 3.36 14.53
CA VAL A 117 5.27 3.95 15.06
C VAL A 117 5.59 5.28 14.36
N GLU A 118 5.28 5.39 13.06
CA GLU A 118 5.54 6.60 12.29
C GLU A 118 4.82 7.85 12.83
N GLN A 119 3.67 7.68 13.50
CA GLN A 119 2.96 8.79 14.15
C GLN A 119 3.82 9.43 15.24
N PHE A 120 4.50 8.63 16.06
CA PHE A 120 5.41 9.14 17.09
C PHE A 120 6.66 9.78 16.48
N ILE A 121 7.17 9.22 15.38
CA ILE A 121 8.28 9.85 14.64
C ILE A 121 7.87 11.22 14.11
N TRP A 122 6.65 11.35 13.59
CA TRP A 122 6.09 12.62 13.14
C TRP A 122 5.97 13.62 14.30
N LEU A 123 5.40 13.20 15.44
CA LEU A 123 5.28 14.03 16.64
C LEU A 123 6.64 14.52 17.17
N ALA A 124 7.67 13.68 17.11
CA ALA A 124 9.02 14.07 17.50
C ALA A 124 9.61 15.08 16.51
N LYS A 125 9.37 14.91 15.20
CA LYS A 125 9.87 15.82 14.16
C LYS A 125 9.10 17.15 14.11
N SER A 126 7.86 17.20 14.56
CA SER A 126 7.08 18.44 14.70
C SER A 126 7.42 19.22 15.97
N GLY A 127 8.19 18.64 16.89
CA GLY A 127 8.57 19.26 18.16
C GLY A 127 7.55 19.10 19.28
N LEU A 128 6.53 18.24 19.11
CA LEU A 128 5.53 18.01 20.17
C LEU A 128 6.04 17.08 21.28
N ILE A 129 6.92 16.13 20.94
CA ILE A 129 7.54 15.21 21.91
C ILE A 129 9.06 15.22 21.81
N ASP A 130 9.73 14.78 22.89
CA ASP A 130 11.19 14.69 22.94
C ASP A 130 11.76 13.72 21.88
N ALA A 131 12.80 14.17 21.18
CA ALA A 131 13.46 13.44 20.11
C ALA A 131 14.43 12.35 20.62
N LYS A 132 14.62 12.22 21.94
CA LYS A 132 15.55 11.25 22.58
C LYS A 132 15.40 9.81 22.07
N HIS A 133 14.16 9.35 21.82
CA HIS A 133 13.88 8.00 21.33
C HIS A 133 13.65 7.93 19.81
N SER A 134 13.74 9.05 19.09
CA SER A 134 13.38 9.13 17.66
C SER A 134 14.22 8.18 16.80
N ARG A 135 15.50 8.00 17.13
CA ARG A 135 16.39 7.07 16.40
C ARG A 135 15.97 5.62 16.57
N ASN A 136 15.59 5.21 17.77
CA ASN A 136 15.15 3.84 18.04
C ASN A 136 13.80 3.57 17.36
N LEU A 137 12.88 4.53 17.43
CA LEU A 137 11.58 4.45 16.75
C LEU A 137 11.74 4.38 15.22
N GLN A 138 12.67 5.17 14.65
CA GLN A 138 12.98 5.11 13.21
C GLN A 138 13.50 3.73 12.80
N LYS A 139 14.43 3.15 13.56
CA LYS A 139 14.93 1.80 13.26
C LYS A 139 13.85 0.72 13.40
N LEU A 140 13.04 0.79 14.45
CA LEU A 140 11.92 -0.13 14.65
C LEU A 140 10.90 -0.02 13.49
N SER A 141 10.56 1.20 13.10
CA SER A 141 9.64 1.50 12.00
C SER A 141 10.18 0.95 10.67
N ALA A 142 11.46 1.16 10.36
CA ALA A 142 12.09 0.65 9.15
C ALA A 142 12.14 -0.89 9.09
N TRP A 143 12.42 -1.55 10.22
CA TRP A 143 12.36 -3.02 10.31
C TRP A 143 10.94 -3.56 10.14
N ALA A 144 9.95 -2.92 10.77
CA ALA A 144 8.54 -3.29 10.63
C ALA A 144 8.07 -3.13 9.18
N GLU A 145 8.43 -2.03 8.52
CA GLU A 145 8.13 -1.74 7.12
C GLU A 145 8.75 -2.80 6.19
N PHE A 146 10.03 -3.13 6.38
CA PHE A 146 10.71 -4.13 5.59
C PHE A 146 10.10 -5.53 5.72
N ILE A 147 9.79 -5.96 6.94
CA ILE A 147 9.14 -7.25 7.21
C ILE A 147 7.73 -7.27 6.58
N GLY A 148 6.99 -6.16 6.69
CA GLY A 148 5.69 -5.99 6.05
C GLY A 148 5.76 -6.19 4.53
N TYR A 149 6.75 -5.59 3.86
CA TYR A 149 6.95 -5.78 2.42
C TYR A 149 7.27 -7.24 2.04
N ILE A 150 8.09 -7.96 2.82
CA ILE A 150 8.34 -9.38 2.57
C ILE A 150 7.03 -10.19 2.61
N GLY A 151 6.18 -9.94 3.60
CA GLY A 151 4.86 -10.57 3.70
C GLY A 151 3.96 -10.21 2.52
N SER A 152 3.89 -8.92 2.18
CA SER A 152 3.03 -8.38 1.10
C SER A 152 3.43 -8.92 -0.27
N ILE A 153 4.72 -8.97 -0.56
CA ILE A 153 5.28 -9.58 -1.78
C ILE A 153 4.90 -11.06 -1.85
N SER A 154 5.08 -11.79 -0.75
CA SER A 154 4.75 -13.23 -0.68
C SER A 154 3.27 -13.50 -0.96
N LEU A 155 2.37 -12.70 -0.39
CA LEU A 155 0.93 -12.78 -0.69
C LEU A 155 0.64 -12.48 -2.15
N LYS A 156 1.23 -11.40 -2.70
CA LYS A 156 1.02 -11.00 -4.08
C LYS A 156 1.52 -12.03 -5.09
N PHE A 157 2.63 -12.73 -4.81
CA PHE A 157 3.10 -13.84 -5.65
C PHE A 157 2.14 -15.03 -5.64
N ARG A 158 1.53 -15.36 -4.49
CA ARG A 158 0.53 -16.43 -4.39
C ARG A 158 -0.74 -16.07 -5.15
N ASP A 159 -1.22 -14.84 -5.00
CA ASP A 159 -2.36 -14.34 -5.75
C ASP A 159 -2.08 -14.32 -7.25
N LEU A 160 -0.87 -13.93 -7.66
CA LEU A 160 -0.46 -13.96 -9.07
C LEU A 160 -0.46 -15.39 -9.63
N LYS A 161 0.01 -16.36 -8.83
CA LYS A 161 -0.05 -17.77 -9.20
C LYS A 161 -1.50 -18.24 -9.39
N ARG A 162 -2.41 -17.87 -8.48
CA ARG A 162 -3.84 -18.19 -8.58
C ARG A 162 -4.47 -17.54 -9.82
N ILE A 163 -4.16 -16.28 -10.11
CA ILE A 163 -4.63 -15.59 -11.33
C ILE A 163 -4.13 -16.31 -12.60
N ASN A 164 -2.89 -16.79 -12.62
CA ASN A 164 -2.35 -17.52 -13.77
C ASN A 164 -3.02 -18.88 -13.95
N GLU A 165 -3.34 -19.58 -12.86
CA GLU A 165 -4.10 -20.83 -12.88
C GLU A 165 -5.54 -20.57 -13.40
N ASP A 166 -6.19 -19.49 -12.95
CA ASP A 166 -7.50 -19.06 -13.42
C ASP A 166 -7.49 -18.69 -14.91
N GLU A 167 -6.46 -17.96 -15.38
CA GLU A 167 -6.31 -17.62 -16.80
C GLU A 167 -6.08 -18.87 -17.66
N ALA A 168 -5.29 -19.84 -17.21
CA ALA A 168 -5.09 -21.11 -17.91
C ALA A 168 -6.39 -21.93 -18.01
N CYS A 169 -7.16 -22.01 -16.92
CA CYS A 169 -8.47 -22.65 -16.90
C CYS A 169 -9.46 -21.96 -17.87
N LEU A 170 -9.48 -20.63 -17.86
CA LEU A 170 -10.33 -19.84 -18.74
C LEU A 170 -9.97 -20.03 -20.22
N ASN A 171 -8.67 -20.04 -20.55
CA ASN A 171 -8.20 -20.28 -21.91
C ASN A 171 -8.63 -21.66 -22.43
N SER A 172 -8.55 -22.70 -21.59
CA SER A 172 -9.02 -24.04 -21.96
C SER A 172 -10.54 -24.09 -22.19
N SER A 173 -11.31 -23.33 -21.38
CA SER A 173 -12.76 -23.24 -21.52
C SER A 173 -13.17 -22.53 -22.82
N ILE A 174 -12.44 -21.48 -23.20
CA ILE A 174 -12.62 -20.77 -24.48
C ILE A 174 -12.31 -21.69 -25.66
N GLU A 175 -11.19 -22.43 -25.62
CA GLU A 175 -10.81 -23.36 -26.70
C GLU A 175 -11.88 -24.44 -26.92
N ILE A 176 -12.45 -24.98 -25.84
CA ILE A 176 -13.55 -25.95 -25.89
C ILE A 176 -14.82 -25.30 -26.48
N ALA A 177 -15.16 -24.08 -26.06
CA ALA A 177 -16.35 -23.37 -26.55
C ALA A 177 -16.24 -23.00 -28.05
N VAL A 178 -15.07 -22.56 -28.50
CA VAL A 178 -14.77 -22.31 -29.92
C VAL A 178 -14.89 -23.60 -30.74
N SER A 179 -14.34 -24.70 -30.22
CA SER A 179 -14.45 -26.03 -30.87
C SER A 179 -15.90 -26.52 -30.98
N ARG A 180 -16.79 -26.05 -30.10
CA ARG A 180 -18.24 -26.36 -30.09
C ARG A 180 -19.09 -25.34 -30.87
N GLY A 181 -18.48 -24.33 -31.49
CA GLY A 181 -19.19 -23.27 -32.22
C GLY A 181 -20.02 -22.34 -31.34
N ALA A 182 -19.76 -22.29 -30.03
CA ALA A 182 -20.45 -21.40 -29.10
C ALA A 182 -19.79 -20.00 -29.09
N GLY A 183 -20.60 -18.95 -28.92
CA GLY A 183 -20.10 -17.58 -28.83
C GLY A 183 -19.29 -17.35 -27.54
N CYS A 184 -18.07 -16.82 -27.67
CA CYS A 184 -17.11 -16.65 -26.56
C CYS A 184 -16.98 -15.21 -26.02
N LYS A 185 -17.93 -14.32 -26.33
CA LYS A 185 -17.81 -12.89 -25.95
C LYS A 185 -17.66 -12.67 -24.44
N GLU A 186 -18.43 -13.39 -23.62
CA GLU A 186 -18.37 -13.25 -22.16
C GLU A 186 -17.04 -13.73 -21.58
N GLU A 187 -16.52 -14.87 -22.07
CA GLU A 187 -15.24 -15.41 -21.61
C GLU A 187 -14.05 -14.56 -22.06
N GLU A 188 -14.15 -13.93 -23.24
CA GLU A 188 -13.15 -12.97 -23.72
C GLU A 188 -13.12 -11.69 -22.86
N GLU A 189 -14.28 -11.17 -22.44
CA GLU A 189 -14.35 -10.07 -21.48
C GLU A 189 -13.77 -10.45 -20.11
N ARG A 190 -14.05 -11.67 -19.62
CA ARG A 190 -13.47 -12.18 -18.36
C ARG A 190 -11.95 -12.30 -18.46
N ARG A 191 -11.43 -12.74 -19.61
CA ARG A 191 -10.00 -12.83 -19.89
C ARG A 191 -9.34 -11.46 -19.86
N ASN A 192 -9.96 -10.45 -20.48
CA ASN A 192 -9.44 -9.08 -20.44
C ASN A 192 -9.39 -8.54 -19.01
N LYS A 193 -10.45 -8.76 -18.21
CA LYS A 193 -10.48 -8.40 -16.78
C LYS A 193 -9.41 -9.12 -15.96
N LEU A 194 -9.13 -10.40 -16.24
CA LEU A 194 -8.06 -11.15 -15.58
C LEU A 194 -6.68 -10.60 -15.93
N ARG A 195 -6.43 -10.27 -17.19
CA ARG A 195 -5.17 -9.65 -17.64
C ARG A 195 -4.92 -8.30 -16.99
N GLU A 196 -5.95 -7.46 -16.90
CA GLU A 196 -5.86 -6.19 -16.19
C GLU A 196 -5.53 -6.40 -14.71
N LYS A 197 -6.20 -7.35 -14.04
CA LYS A 197 -5.88 -7.73 -12.65
C LYS A 197 -4.45 -8.25 -12.51
N GLU A 198 -3.99 -9.08 -13.43
CA GLU A 198 -2.63 -9.63 -13.44
C GLU A 198 -1.60 -8.51 -13.58
N LEU A 199 -1.78 -7.60 -14.53
CA LEU A 199 -0.92 -6.43 -14.71
C LEU A 199 -0.89 -5.54 -13.46
N MET A 200 -2.04 -5.25 -12.87
CA MET A 200 -2.12 -4.47 -11.63
C MET A 200 -1.41 -5.16 -10.47
N LYS A 201 -1.46 -6.49 -10.41
CA LYS A 201 -0.77 -7.27 -9.38
C LYS A 201 0.74 -7.27 -9.59
N LYS A 202 1.22 -7.45 -10.83
CA LYS A 202 2.64 -7.33 -11.21
C LYS A 202 3.20 -5.96 -10.85
N LEU A 203 2.48 -4.89 -11.19
CA LEU A 203 2.85 -3.52 -10.81
C LEU A 203 2.91 -3.36 -9.28
N SER A 204 1.99 -3.97 -8.54
CA SER A 204 2.01 -3.95 -7.08
C SER A 204 3.21 -4.68 -6.48
N VAL A 205 3.68 -5.77 -7.09
CA VAL A 205 4.92 -6.45 -6.67
C VAL A 205 6.13 -5.57 -6.92
N VAL A 206 6.23 -4.95 -8.10
CA VAL A 206 7.32 -4.01 -8.42
C VAL A 206 7.34 -2.83 -7.45
N GLN A 207 6.17 -2.29 -7.13
CA GLN A 207 6.02 -1.21 -6.14
C GLN A 207 6.57 -1.62 -4.77
N ASP A 208 6.16 -2.78 -4.25
CA ASP A 208 6.63 -3.28 -2.94
C ASP A 208 8.13 -3.59 -2.95
N LEU A 209 8.68 -4.10 -4.05
CA LEU A 209 10.11 -4.33 -4.17
C LEU A 209 10.89 -3.00 -4.11
N ALA A 210 10.38 -1.97 -4.80
CA ALA A 210 10.98 -0.64 -4.77
C ALA A 210 10.89 -0.01 -3.37
N ASP A 211 9.74 -0.14 -2.70
CA ASP A 211 9.58 0.36 -1.33
C ASP A 211 10.40 -0.45 -0.31
N GLY A 212 10.50 -1.77 -0.48
CA GLY A 212 11.34 -2.65 0.32
C GLY A 212 12.82 -2.33 0.19
N LEU A 213 13.30 -1.94 -0.99
CA LEU A 213 14.65 -1.43 -1.19
C LEU A 213 14.89 -0.13 -0.39
N MET A 214 13.92 0.77 -0.33
CA MET A 214 14.04 1.98 0.48
C MET A 214 14.04 1.67 1.97
N ALA A 215 13.16 0.80 2.44
CA ALA A 215 13.13 0.36 3.84
C ALA A 215 14.45 -0.31 4.24
N LEU A 216 15.04 -1.12 3.36
CA LEU A 216 16.35 -1.73 3.56
C LEU A 216 17.47 -0.67 3.64
N ALA A 217 17.43 0.37 2.80
CA ALA A 217 18.38 1.47 2.85
C ALA A 217 18.27 2.26 4.17
N ASP A 218 17.05 2.44 4.69
CA ASP A 218 16.80 3.07 5.98
C ASP A 218 17.31 2.20 7.15
N ILE A 219 17.15 0.87 7.10
CA ILE A 219 17.71 -0.06 8.10
C ILE A 219 19.25 0.02 8.14
N GLN A 220 19.89 0.14 6.98
CA GLN A 220 21.35 0.20 6.87
C GLN A 220 21.92 1.55 7.28
N ASP A 221 21.10 2.51 7.74
CA ASP A 221 21.50 3.89 8.01
C ASP A 221 22.25 4.51 6.79
N GLY A 222 21.88 4.13 5.56
CA GLY A 222 22.53 4.57 4.32
C GLY A 222 23.91 3.95 4.02
N LYS A 223 24.32 2.88 4.72
CA LYS A 223 25.59 2.20 4.52
C LYS A 223 25.47 1.03 3.54
N GLY A 224 26.00 1.17 2.32
CA GLY A 224 26.12 0.06 1.36
C GLY A 224 26.06 0.51 -0.09
N ARG A 225 26.41 -0.39 -1.03
CA ARG A 225 26.33 -0.12 -2.48
C ARG A 225 24.91 0.07 -3.00
N PHE A 226 23.92 -0.52 -2.33
CA PHE A 226 22.50 -0.38 -2.68
C PHE A 226 21.82 0.83 -2.02
N SER A 227 22.57 1.62 -1.24
CA SER A 227 22.09 2.83 -0.56
C SER A 227 22.47 4.11 -1.32
N ASP A 228 22.90 4.00 -2.58
CA ASP A 228 23.19 5.17 -3.41
C ASP A 228 21.96 6.10 -3.44
N PRO A 229 22.10 7.38 -3.05
CA PRO A 229 20.99 8.32 -2.99
C PRO A 229 20.21 8.42 -4.30
N LEU A 230 20.85 8.28 -5.46
CA LEU A 230 20.18 8.31 -6.75
C LEU A 230 19.31 7.08 -6.95
N VAL A 231 19.86 5.89 -6.68
CA VAL A 231 19.13 4.61 -6.83
C VAL A 231 17.91 4.55 -5.92
N VAL A 232 18.09 4.89 -4.64
CA VAL A 232 16.98 4.94 -3.67
C VAL A 232 15.93 5.96 -4.09
N SER A 233 16.35 7.08 -4.69
CA SER A 233 15.42 8.11 -5.13
C SER A 233 14.64 7.73 -6.39
N CYS A 234 15.29 7.05 -7.33
CA CYS A 234 14.63 6.47 -8.50
C CYS A 234 13.63 5.38 -8.10
N ALA A 235 13.99 4.50 -7.15
CA ALA A 235 13.08 3.50 -6.61
C ALA A 235 11.85 4.16 -5.95
N GLY A 236 12.08 5.20 -5.13
CA GLY A 236 11.00 5.94 -4.49
C GLY A 236 10.07 6.66 -5.47
N LEU A 237 10.63 7.23 -6.55
CA LEU A 237 9.83 7.84 -7.62
C LEU A 237 9.03 6.79 -8.39
N LEU A 238 9.65 5.67 -8.75
CA LEU A 238 8.99 4.56 -9.46
C LEU A 238 7.80 4.02 -8.66
N SER A 239 8.00 3.72 -7.37
CA SER A 239 6.89 3.29 -6.50
C SER A 239 5.78 4.36 -6.42
N ALA A 240 6.15 5.64 -6.34
CA ALA A 240 5.18 6.73 -6.27
C ALA A 240 4.30 6.83 -7.53
N LEU A 241 4.92 6.69 -8.71
CA LEU A 241 4.21 6.73 -10.00
C LEU A 241 3.29 5.53 -10.15
N ILE A 242 3.77 4.31 -9.84
CA ILE A 242 2.96 3.10 -9.88
C ILE A 242 1.77 3.22 -8.93
N SER A 243 2.00 3.69 -7.70
CA SER A 243 0.94 3.84 -6.71
C SER A 243 -0.08 4.91 -7.09
N THR A 244 0.35 6.00 -7.74
CA THR A 244 -0.55 7.05 -8.24
C THR A 244 -1.42 6.51 -9.37
N HIS A 245 -0.83 5.79 -10.33
CA HIS A 245 -1.57 5.16 -11.42
C HIS A 245 -2.62 4.17 -10.91
N LYS A 246 -2.25 3.30 -9.96
CA LYS A 246 -3.19 2.36 -9.33
C LYS A 246 -4.36 3.08 -8.65
N ASN A 247 -4.09 4.14 -7.89
CA ASN A 247 -5.15 4.90 -7.23
C ASN A 247 -6.04 5.60 -8.26
N TRP A 248 -5.47 6.15 -9.32
CA TRP A 248 -6.21 6.84 -10.39
C TRP A 248 -7.15 5.89 -11.14
N VAL A 249 -6.69 4.69 -11.49
CA VAL A 249 -7.51 3.69 -12.20
C VAL A 249 -8.60 3.10 -11.28
N SER A 250 -8.43 3.19 -9.97
CA SER A 250 -9.43 2.71 -9.00
C SER A 250 -10.51 3.75 -8.64
N CYS A 251 -10.34 5.01 -9.09
CA CYS A 251 -11.30 6.11 -8.89
C CYS A 251 -12.33 6.15 -10.02
#